data_AF-A0A9E2D1D2-F1
#
_entry.id   AF-A0A9E2D1D2-F1
#
_cell.length_a   1.000
_cell.length_b   1.000
_cell.length_c   1.000
_cell.angle_alpha   90.00
_cell.angle_beta   90.00
_cell.angle_gamma   90.00
#
_symmetry.space_group_name_H-M   'P 1'
#
loop_
_entity.id
_entity.type
_entity.pdbx_description
1 polymer ?
#
loop_
_entity_poly.entity_id
_entity_poly.type
_entity_poly.pdbx_seq_one_letter_code
_entity_poly.pdbx_strand_id
1 'polypeptide(L)'
;MISLVSPEYNLETFCDHMRGKDPSAVMEGASAEISYARRLHREATKDSDFRKGSRGRKYCENLQKLISLVMNGSVPAGSTPEFLTAVKPLIQQLLQKWEIGNLRQVFSNLQASESLSLPKSVDPLVLVISRAEVDAMDTSAALRVLKRLTESPDTAREFMERVDISFHGYDHTQQELFEIPEVRNFVYQLDEQFPFWLYFLSKRHLGLQRLLLCFLPPFLTDDGRRKIFPERINDLLTKRWFPALNHICVYVGFPENQIEGLTERALAYITDGRFPLDAEAFA
;
A
#
# COMPACT_ATOMS: atom_id res chain seq x y z
N MET A 1 -6.53 18.95 38.71
CA MET A 1 -7.83 18.40 38.29
C MET A 1 -7.54 17.50 37.10
N ILE A 2 -7.74 16.19 37.22
CA ILE A 2 -7.49 15.27 36.10
C ILE A 2 -8.61 15.50 35.09
N SER A 3 -8.30 16.17 33.98
CA SER A 3 -9.24 16.33 32.87
C SER A 3 -8.93 15.25 31.84
N LEU A 4 -9.95 14.52 31.43
CA LEU A 4 -9.88 13.69 30.24
C LEU A 4 -9.67 14.59 29.02
N VAL A 5 -8.91 14.09 28.05
CA VAL A 5 -8.79 14.69 26.71
C VAL A 5 -10.14 14.57 25.98
N SER A 6 -10.90 13.51 26.26
CA SER A 6 -12.27 13.33 25.77
C SER A 6 -13.23 13.00 26.93
N PRO A 7 -13.84 14.03 27.57
CA PRO A 7 -14.72 13.86 28.72
C PRO A 7 -15.94 12.98 28.45
N GLU A 8 -16.36 12.88 27.19
CA GLU A 8 -17.50 12.08 26.75
C GLU A 8 -17.11 10.70 26.21
N TYR A 9 -15.86 10.25 26.42
CA TYR A 9 -15.37 8.97 25.91
C TYR A 9 -15.54 8.84 24.39
N ASN A 10 -15.25 9.93 23.66
CA ASN A 10 -15.28 10.01 22.21
C ASN A 10 -13.86 9.85 21.63
N LEU A 11 -13.67 8.83 20.78
CA LEU A 11 -12.38 8.52 20.17
C LEU A 11 -11.92 9.58 19.15
N GLU A 12 -12.83 10.14 18.36
CA GLU A 12 -12.52 11.18 17.38
C GLU A 12 -11.99 12.43 18.08
N THR A 13 -12.66 12.87 19.14
CA THR A 13 -12.21 14.00 19.96
C THR A 13 -10.81 13.77 20.52
N PHE A 14 -10.51 12.55 20.99
CA PHE A 14 -9.17 12.20 21.43
C PHE A 14 -8.15 12.28 20.29
N CYS A 15 -8.47 11.70 19.12
CA CYS A 15 -7.60 11.71 17.95
C CYS A 15 -7.31 13.14 17.45
N ASP A 16 -8.29 14.03 17.50
CA ASP A 16 -8.14 15.42 17.09
C ASP A 16 -7.16 16.18 17.98
N HIS A 17 -7.19 15.95 19.29
CA HIS A 17 -6.24 16.55 20.23
C HIS A 17 -4.81 16.01 20.08
N MET A 18 -4.68 14.80 19.55
CA MET A 18 -3.39 14.14 19.31
C MET A 18 -2.77 14.53 17.96
N ARG A 19 -3.46 15.29 17.12
CA ARG A 19 -2.91 15.76 15.84
C ARG A 19 -1.63 16.57 16.06
N GLY A 20 -0.63 16.31 15.22
CA GLY A 20 0.68 16.99 15.26
C GLY A 20 1.63 16.48 16.33
N LYS A 21 1.22 15.53 17.17
CA LYS A 21 2.10 14.83 18.12
C LYS A 21 2.85 13.69 17.42
N ASP A 22 3.98 13.29 17.97
CA ASP A 22 4.71 12.10 17.51
C ASP A 22 4.06 10.80 18.01
N PRO A 23 4.41 9.63 17.44
CA PRO A 23 3.82 8.35 17.82
C PRO A 23 3.93 8.01 19.32
N SER A 24 5.04 8.37 20.00
CA SER A 24 5.21 8.09 21.43
C SER A 24 4.20 8.88 22.25
N ALA A 25 4.07 10.19 21.96
CA ALA A 25 3.13 11.06 22.62
C ALA A 25 1.66 10.61 22.43
N VAL A 26 1.31 10.04 21.27
CA VAL A 26 -0.02 9.46 21.01
C VAL A 26 -0.27 8.24 21.90
N MET A 27 0.70 7.33 22.02
CA MET A 27 0.59 6.12 22.85
C MET A 27 0.54 6.44 24.34
N GLU A 28 1.37 7.39 24.78
CA GLU A 28 1.38 7.89 26.16
C GLU A 28 0.05 8.58 26.51
N GLY A 29 -0.45 9.44 25.61
CA GLY A 29 -1.74 10.10 25.76
C GLY A 29 -2.89 9.09 25.89
N ALA A 30 -2.91 8.06 25.03
CA ALA A 30 -3.95 7.04 25.07
C ALA A 30 -3.88 6.19 26.35
N SER A 31 -2.68 5.85 26.81
CA SER A 31 -2.48 5.09 28.05
C SER A 31 -2.90 5.88 29.30
N ALA A 32 -2.58 7.18 29.33
CA ALA A 32 -2.99 8.09 30.38
C ALA A 32 -4.52 8.23 30.40
N GLU A 33 -5.14 8.42 29.23
CA GLU A 33 -6.59 8.57 29.07
C GLU A 33 -7.37 7.34 29.55
N ILE A 34 -6.91 6.11 29.24
CA ILE A 34 -7.49 4.86 29.77
C ILE A 34 -7.44 4.84 31.30
N SER A 35 -6.29 5.23 31.86
CA SER A 35 -6.06 5.22 33.30
C SER A 35 -6.97 6.21 34.02
N TYR A 36 -7.11 7.42 33.45
CA TYR A 36 -8.00 8.46 33.97
C TYR A 36 -9.47 8.09 33.85
N ALA A 37 -9.89 7.53 32.72
CA ALA A 37 -11.28 7.10 32.50
C ALA A 37 -11.71 6.05 33.54
N ARG A 38 -10.87 5.04 33.77
CA ARG A 38 -11.12 4.00 34.79
C ARG A 38 -11.13 4.56 36.21
N ARG A 39 -10.24 5.53 36.51
CA ARG A 39 -10.20 6.17 37.82
C ARG A 39 -11.45 6.98 38.11
N LEU A 40 -11.89 7.83 37.17
CA LEU A 40 -13.11 8.61 37.31
C LEU A 40 -14.35 7.72 37.45
N HIS A 41 -14.39 6.59 36.73
CA HIS A 41 -15.46 5.61 36.88
C HIS A 41 -15.51 4.98 38.28
N ARG A 42 -14.36 4.55 38.81
CA ARG A 42 -14.25 4.02 40.19
C ARG A 42 -14.71 5.02 41.23
N GLU A 43 -14.29 6.28 41.09
CA GLU A 43 -14.66 7.36 42.01
C GLU A 43 -16.18 7.63 41.97
N ALA A 44 -16.80 7.58 40.79
CA ALA A 44 -18.23 7.84 40.62
C ALA A 44 -19.15 6.67 41.01
N THR A 45 -18.74 5.43 40.75
CA THR A 45 -19.62 4.25 40.84
C THR A 45 -19.24 3.25 41.93
N LYS A 46 -18.03 3.35 42.49
CA LYS A 46 -17.40 2.38 43.40
C LYS A 46 -17.14 1.00 42.78
N ASP A 47 -17.47 0.79 41.51
CA ASP A 47 -17.16 -0.44 40.75
C ASP A 47 -15.71 -0.37 40.25
N SER A 48 -14.99 -1.50 40.28
CA SER A 48 -13.56 -1.55 39.95
C SER A 48 -13.25 -1.31 38.47
N ASP A 49 -14.19 -1.60 37.58
CA ASP A 49 -14.07 -1.48 36.12
C ASP A 49 -15.44 -1.24 35.47
N PHE A 50 -15.41 -0.74 34.23
CA PHE A 50 -16.60 -0.48 33.44
C PHE A 50 -17.38 -1.77 33.13
N ARG A 51 -18.71 -1.70 33.21
CA ARG A 51 -19.59 -2.79 32.78
C ARG A 51 -19.36 -3.15 31.31
N LYS A 52 -19.48 -4.45 31.00
CA LYS A 52 -19.36 -4.97 29.62
C LYS A 52 -20.39 -4.28 28.71
N GLY A 53 -19.93 -3.80 27.55
CA GLY A 53 -20.78 -3.08 26.59
C GLY A 53 -21.04 -1.60 26.92
N SER A 54 -20.55 -1.08 28.05
CA SER A 54 -20.65 0.35 28.35
C SER A 54 -19.79 1.21 27.42
N ARG A 55 -20.19 2.46 27.25
CA ARG A 55 -19.47 3.45 26.41
C ARG A 55 -18.02 3.64 26.87
N GLY A 56 -17.79 3.76 28.18
CA GLY A 56 -16.44 3.91 28.73
C GLY A 56 -15.56 2.68 28.52
N ARG A 57 -16.14 1.47 28.57
CA ARG A 57 -15.40 0.24 28.23
C ARG A 57 -14.99 0.21 26.76
N LYS A 58 -15.94 0.47 25.85
CA LYS A 58 -15.70 0.52 24.40
C LYS A 58 -14.65 1.56 24.04
N TYR A 59 -14.68 2.72 24.69
CA TYR A 59 -13.67 3.78 24.51
C TYR A 59 -12.27 3.33 24.96
N CYS A 60 -12.13 2.73 26.13
CA CYS A 60 -10.84 2.20 26.59
C CYS A 60 -10.30 1.11 25.64
N GLU A 61 -11.16 0.22 25.16
CA GLU A 61 -10.79 -0.84 24.20
C GLU A 61 -10.34 -0.24 22.86
N ASN A 62 -11.01 0.81 22.38
CA ASN A 62 -10.59 1.53 21.18
C ASN A 62 -9.23 2.25 21.37
N LEU A 63 -8.99 2.88 22.51
CA LEU A 63 -7.68 3.48 22.81
C LEU A 63 -6.57 2.43 22.87
N GLN A 64 -6.85 1.24 23.42
CA GLN A 64 -5.90 0.12 23.41
C GLN A 64 -5.61 -0.37 21.98
N LYS A 65 -6.64 -0.45 21.13
CA LYS A 65 -6.46 -0.76 19.70
C LYS A 65 -5.63 0.31 19.00
N LEU A 66 -5.83 1.59 19.30
CA LEU A 66 -5.01 2.68 18.75
C LEU A 66 -3.53 2.53 19.17
N ILE A 67 -3.25 2.23 20.43
CA ILE A 67 -1.87 1.98 20.91
C ILE A 67 -1.26 0.80 20.15
N SER A 68 -1.97 -0.33 20.08
CA SER A 68 -1.50 -1.51 19.35
C SER A 68 -1.26 -1.22 17.87
N LEU A 69 -2.11 -0.38 17.26
CA LEU A 69 -2.00 0.02 15.88
C LEU A 69 -0.74 0.85 15.64
N VAL A 70 -0.49 1.86 16.47
CA VAL A 70 0.71 2.72 16.38
C VAL A 70 1.99 1.95 16.71
N MET A 71 1.95 1.06 17.71
CA MET A 71 3.12 0.29 18.16
C MET A 71 3.51 -0.83 17.18
N ASN A 72 2.53 -1.56 16.64
CA ASN A 72 2.78 -2.75 15.82
C ASN A 72 2.67 -2.48 14.32
N GLY A 73 2.22 -1.29 13.92
CA GLY A 73 2.05 -0.92 12.52
C GLY A 73 1.06 -1.81 11.76
N SER A 74 0.08 -2.41 12.46
CA SER A 74 -0.93 -3.32 11.91
C SER A 74 -2.29 -3.07 12.56
N VAL A 75 -3.38 -3.32 11.82
CA VAL A 75 -4.74 -3.16 12.36
C VAL A 75 -5.06 -4.33 13.30
N PRO A 76 -5.43 -4.06 14.58
CA PRO A 76 -5.78 -5.13 15.51
C PRO A 76 -7.00 -5.94 15.05
N ALA A 77 -6.97 -7.24 15.27
CA ALA A 77 -8.10 -8.13 14.95
C ALA A 77 -9.40 -7.67 15.64
N GLY A 78 -10.53 -7.73 14.93
CA GLY A 78 -11.83 -7.27 15.44
C GLY A 78 -11.97 -5.75 15.55
N SER A 79 -11.19 -4.98 14.78
CA SER A 79 -11.41 -3.54 14.61
C SER A 79 -12.68 -3.28 13.80
N THR A 80 -13.54 -2.39 14.28
CA THR A 80 -14.80 -2.07 13.58
C THR A 80 -14.58 -0.94 12.56
N PRO A 81 -15.43 -0.83 11.52
CA PRO A 81 -15.33 0.26 10.55
C PRO A 81 -15.35 1.65 11.21
N GLU A 82 -16.18 1.84 12.25
CA GLU A 82 -16.29 3.12 12.96
C GLU A 82 -14.98 3.48 13.68
N PHE A 83 -14.30 2.49 14.26
CA PHE A 83 -12.99 2.70 14.85
C PHE A 83 -11.97 3.15 13.80
N LEU A 84 -11.94 2.50 12.64
CA LEU A 84 -11.00 2.80 11.57
C LEU A 84 -11.23 4.20 10.99
N THR A 85 -12.49 4.58 10.76
CA THR A 85 -12.87 5.93 10.32
C THR A 85 -12.42 6.99 11.33
N ALA A 86 -12.63 6.75 12.62
CA ALA A 86 -12.28 7.69 13.68
C ALA A 86 -10.77 7.93 13.80
N VAL A 87 -9.94 6.89 13.66
CA VAL A 87 -8.48 7.02 13.84
C VAL A 87 -7.74 7.41 12.55
N LYS A 88 -8.36 7.23 11.38
CA LYS A 88 -7.75 7.44 10.06
C LYS A 88 -7.05 8.80 9.91
N PRO A 89 -7.64 9.96 10.28
CA PRO A 89 -6.99 11.25 10.07
C PRO A 89 -5.68 11.38 10.87
N LEU A 90 -5.66 10.89 12.10
CA LEU A 90 -4.48 10.92 12.95
C LEU A 90 -3.39 10.00 12.40
N ILE A 91 -3.74 8.78 12.01
CA ILE A 91 -2.77 7.81 11.47
C ILE A 91 -2.17 8.29 10.15
N GLN A 92 -2.98 8.84 9.24
CA GLN A 92 -2.48 9.43 8.00
C GLN A 92 -1.47 10.54 8.26
N GLN A 93 -1.72 11.42 9.23
CA GLN A 93 -0.79 12.48 9.60
C GLN A 93 0.52 11.93 10.18
N LEU A 94 0.45 10.92 11.06
CA LEU A 94 1.64 10.28 11.61
C LEU A 94 2.49 9.65 10.50
N LEU A 95 1.83 8.96 9.56
CA LEU A 95 2.48 8.31 8.44
C LEU A 95 3.14 9.28 7.46
N GLN A 96 2.73 10.56 7.39
CA GLN A 96 3.41 11.56 6.56
C GLN A 96 4.83 11.86 7.05
N LYS A 97 5.07 11.77 8.37
CA LYS A 97 6.35 12.15 8.99
C LYS A 97 7.15 10.98 9.54
N TRP A 98 6.50 9.84 9.79
CA TRP A 98 7.09 8.70 10.48
C TRP A 98 6.76 7.41 9.74
N GLU A 99 7.74 6.53 9.59
CA GLU A 99 7.50 5.16 9.10
C GLU A 99 6.93 4.30 10.25
N ILE A 100 5.67 3.87 10.12
CA ILE A 100 4.98 3.06 11.15
C ILE A 100 4.49 1.76 10.51
N GLY A 101 5.38 0.77 10.45
CA GLY A 101 5.12 -0.57 9.91
C GLY A 101 4.38 -0.55 8.55
N ASN A 102 3.35 -1.39 8.40
CA ASN A 102 2.59 -1.56 7.15
C ASN A 102 1.31 -0.70 7.06
N LEU A 103 1.08 0.23 8.00
CA LEU A 103 -0.19 0.98 8.09
C LEU A 103 -0.51 1.83 6.87
N ARG A 104 0.51 2.28 6.12
CA ARG A 104 0.30 2.98 4.85
C ARG A 104 -0.56 2.15 3.90
N GLN A 105 -0.34 0.84 3.84
CA GLN A 105 -1.11 -0.06 2.95
C GLN A 105 -2.54 -0.29 3.48
N VAL A 106 -2.72 -0.43 4.79
CA VAL A 106 -4.03 -0.77 5.37
C VAL A 106 -5.04 0.40 5.26
N PHE A 107 -4.58 1.63 5.47
CA PHE A 107 -5.47 2.80 5.37
C PHE A 107 -5.73 3.25 3.91
N SER A 108 -4.91 2.82 2.96
CA SER A 108 -5.22 2.94 1.52
C SER A 108 -6.38 2.03 1.12
N ASN A 109 -6.43 0.80 1.64
CA ASN A 109 -7.49 -0.17 1.28
C ASN A 109 -8.89 0.20 1.81
N LEU A 110 -8.98 1.00 2.89
CA LEU A 110 -10.26 1.52 3.40
C LEU A 110 -10.91 2.55 2.47
N GLN A 111 -10.18 3.06 1.45
CA GLN A 111 -10.75 3.95 0.43
C GLN A 111 -11.58 3.21 -0.62
N ALA A 112 -11.52 1.87 -0.68
CA ALA A 112 -12.12 1.10 -1.78
C ALA A 112 -13.63 0.85 -1.68
N SER A 113 -14.30 1.23 -0.57
CA SER A 113 -15.69 0.80 -0.30
C SER A 113 -16.80 1.87 -0.47
N GLU A 114 -16.48 3.12 -0.81
CA GLU A 114 -17.51 4.11 -1.13
C GLU A 114 -17.17 4.82 -2.43
N SER A 115 -17.99 4.58 -3.46
CA SER A 115 -18.15 5.36 -4.70
C SER A 115 -16.87 5.86 -5.37
N LEU A 116 -16.53 5.29 -6.54
CA LEU A 116 -15.48 5.78 -7.43
C LEU A 116 -15.66 7.27 -7.78
N SER A 117 -15.07 8.13 -6.97
CA SER A 117 -14.54 9.43 -7.37
C SER A 117 -13.10 9.45 -6.88
N LEU A 118 -12.17 9.16 -7.78
CA LEU A 118 -10.76 8.99 -7.45
C LEU A 118 -10.12 10.36 -7.13
N PRO A 119 -9.38 10.48 -6.02
CA PRO A 119 -8.75 11.74 -5.63
C PRO A 119 -7.64 12.15 -6.60
N LYS A 120 -7.53 13.46 -6.84
CA LYS A 120 -6.47 14.11 -7.62
C LYS A 120 -5.16 14.24 -6.83
N SER A 121 -4.64 13.16 -6.26
CA SER A 121 -3.26 13.10 -5.70
C SER A 121 -2.53 11.86 -6.25
N VAL A 122 -1.21 11.88 -6.46
CA VAL A 122 -0.28 11.44 -5.42
C VAL A 122 -0.10 9.90 -5.46
N ASP A 123 -1.17 9.22 -5.07
CA ASP A 123 -1.11 7.80 -4.75
C ASP A 123 -1.48 6.95 -5.97
N PRO A 124 -0.67 5.92 -6.31
CA PRO A 124 -1.01 5.03 -7.39
C PRO A 124 -2.19 4.14 -7.01
N LEU A 125 -2.92 3.66 -8.02
CA LEU A 125 -3.78 2.49 -7.88
C LEU A 125 -2.91 1.29 -7.53
N VAL A 126 -2.98 0.81 -6.28
CA VAL A 126 -2.20 -0.35 -5.84
C VAL A 126 -3.00 -1.62 -6.06
N LEU A 127 -2.50 -2.49 -6.95
CA LEU A 127 -3.01 -3.84 -7.11
C LEU A 127 -2.41 -4.76 -6.04
N VAL A 128 -3.22 -5.14 -5.05
CA VAL A 128 -2.81 -6.05 -3.98
C VAL A 128 -3.19 -7.47 -4.34
N ILE A 129 -2.19 -8.33 -4.47
CA ILE A 129 -2.34 -9.77 -4.72
C ILE A 129 -2.08 -10.51 -3.42
N SER A 130 -3.06 -11.28 -2.96
CA SER A 130 -2.94 -12.09 -1.76
C SER A 130 -2.19 -13.39 -2.04
N ARG A 131 -1.55 -13.93 -1.00
CA ARG A 131 -0.98 -15.27 -1.02
C ARG A 131 -2.00 -16.35 -1.41
N ALA A 132 -3.26 -16.21 -1.00
CA ALA A 132 -4.31 -17.16 -1.38
C ALA A 132 -4.56 -17.19 -2.90
N GLU A 133 -4.53 -16.02 -3.57
CA GLU A 133 -4.63 -15.94 -5.03
C GLU A 133 -3.42 -16.56 -5.71
N VAL A 134 -2.21 -16.34 -5.18
CA VAL A 134 -0.97 -16.94 -5.69
C VAL A 134 -0.97 -18.46 -5.53
N ASP A 135 -1.28 -18.96 -4.34
CA ASP A 135 -1.31 -20.39 -4.03
C ASP A 135 -2.38 -21.12 -4.86
N ALA A 136 -3.49 -20.45 -5.17
CA ALA A 136 -4.55 -20.96 -6.04
C ALA A 136 -4.28 -20.74 -7.54
N MET A 137 -3.21 -20.01 -7.91
CA MET A 137 -2.93 -19.58 -9.28
C MET A 137 -4.10 -18.83 -9.94
N ASP A 138 -4.89 -18.09 -9.16
CA ASP A 138 -6.07 -17.36 -9.64
C ASP A 138 -5.73 -15.90 -9.97
N THR A 139 -5.47 -15.63 -11.25
CA THR A 139 -5.19 -14.28 -11.76
C THR A 139 -6.45 -13.45 -12.03
N SER A 140 -7.65 -13.98 -11.82
CA SER A 140 -8.90 -13.40 -12.31
C SER A 140 -9.22 -12.04 -11.71
N ALA A 141 -8.99 -11.85 -10.41
CA ALA A 141 -9.24 -10.58 -9.73
C ALA A 141 -8.27 -9.49 -10.21
N ALA A 142 -6.98 -9.82 -10.28
CA ALA A 142 -5.94 -8.95 -10.82
C ALA A 142 -6.24 -8.53 -12.26
N LEU A 143 -6.55 -9.49 -13.13
CA LEU A 143 -6.85 -9.22 -14.53
C LEU A 143 -8.12 -8.39 -14.72
N ARG A 144 -9.13 -8.57 -13.85
CA ARG A 144 -10.32 -7.74 -13.90
C ARG A 144 -9.97 -6.27 -13.72
N VAL A 145 -9.09 -5.94 -12.77
CA VAL A 145 -8.64 -4.55 -12.57
C VAL A 145 -7.79 -4.07 -13.74
N LEU A 146 -6.80 -4.86 -14.16
CA LEU A 146 -5.88 -4.49 -15.24
C LEU A 146 -6.59 -4.27 -16.58
N LYS A 147 -7.58 -5.11 -16.93
CA LYS A 147 -8.36 -4.96 -18.17
C LYS A 147 -9.15 -3.64 -18.21
N ARG A 148 -9.56 -3.12 -17.05
CA ARG A 148 -10.23 -1.80 -16.98
C ARG A 148 -9.31 -0.66 -17.39
N LEU A 149 -8.01 -0.78 -17.14
CA LEU A 149 -7.03 0.23 -17.53
C LEU A 149 -6.93 0.39 -19.05
N THR A 150 -7.33 -0.63 -19.79
CA THR A 150 -7.30 -0.66 -21.26
C THR A 150 -8.68 -0.56 -21.90
N GLU A 151 -9.75 -0.34 -21.12
CA GLU A 151 -11.13 -0.23 -21.64
C GLU A 151 -11.32 0.93 -22.62
N SER A 152 -10.53 2.01 -22.47
CA SER A 152 -10.52 3.13 -23.39
C SER A 152 -9.14 3.80 -23.44
N PRO A 153 -8.79 4.52 -24.53
CA PRO A 153 -7.57 5.32 -24.59
C PRO A 153 -7.49 6.38 -23.48
N ASP A 154 -8.62 6.99 -23.12
CA ASP A 154 -8.66 8.04 -22.09
C ASP A 154 -8.33 7.47 -20.70
N THR A 155 -8.91 6.30 -20.37
CA THR A 155 -8.58 5.59 -19.13
C THR A 155 -7.12 5.16 -19.10
N ALA A 156 -6.59 4.65 -20.21
CA ALA A 156 -5.19 4.26 -20.28
C ALA A 156 -4.26 5.46 -19.99
N ARG A 157 -4.51 6.62 -20.61
CA ARG A 157 -3.75 7.86 -20.34
C ARG A 157 -3.87 8.31 -18.89
N GLU A 158 -5.06 8.21 -18.30
CA GLU A 158 -5.29 8.61 -16.90
C GLU A 158 -4.44 7.80 -15.91
N PHE A 159 -4.18 6.53 -16.19
CA PHE A 159 -3.47 5.60 -15.31
C PHE A 159 -2.00 5.34 -15.67
N MET A 160 -1.46 6.03 -16.69
CA MET A 160 -0.05 5.96 -17.06
C MET A 160 0.86 6.28 -15.86
N GLU A 161 1.81 5.40 -15.55
CA GLU A 161 2.69 5.45 -14.38
C GLU A 161 1.98 5.64 -13.01
N ARG A 162 0.68 5.38 -12.93
CA ARG A 162 -0.16 5.55 -11.72
C ARG A 162 -0.70 4.24 -11.17
N VAL A 163 -0.06 3.12 -11.50
CA VAL A 163 -0.37 1.80 -10.93
C VAL A 163 0.85 1.28 -10.18
N ASP A 164 0.64 0.57 -9.09
CA ASP A 164 1.68 -0.21 -8.40
C ASP A 164 1.15 -1.61 -8.09
N ILE A 165 2.05 -2.56 -7.83
CA ILE A 165 1.70 -3.95 -7.53
C ILE A 165 2.38 -4.42 -6.26
N SER A 166 1.61 -5.09 -5.41
CA SER A 166 2.07 -5.58 -4.11
C SER A 166 1.55 -6.98 -3.83
N PHE A 167 2.38 -7.80 -3.18
CA PHE A 167 1.99 -9.13 -2.72
C PHE A 167 1.82 -9.09 -1.20
N HIS A 168 0.71 -9.65 -0.70
CA HIS A 168 0.36 -9.67 0.73
C HIS A 168 0.30 -11.10 1.28
N GLY A 169 0.69 -11.30 2.54
CA GLY A 169 0.66 -12.60 3.20
C GLY A 169 1.99 -13.37 3.17
N TYR A 170 3.08 -12.67 2.86
CA TYR A 170 4.44 -13.20 2.81
C TYR A 170 5.35 -12.63 3.91
N ASP A 171 4.83 -11.84 4.85
CA ASP A 171 5.61 -11.10 5.87
C ASP A 171 6.51 -11.96 6.77
N HIS A 172 6.21 -13.27 6.85
CA HIS A 172 6.97 -14.24 7.64
C HIS A 172 7.81 -15.21 6.78
N THR A 173 7.91 -14.95 5.48
CA THR A 173 8.67 -15.78 4.54
C THR A 173 10.12 -15.32 4.52
N GLN A 174 11.06 -16.26 4.65
CA GLN A 174 12.50 -15.94 4.63
C GLN A 174 13.02 -15.68 3.21
N GLN A 175 12.38 -16.26 2.20
CA GLN A 175 12.73 -16.08 0.80
C GLN A 175 12.19 -14.76 0.27
N GLU A 176 12.92 -14.16 -0.67
CA GLU A 176 12.41 -13.01 -1.42
C GLU A 176 11.23 -13.43 -2.31
N LEU A 177 10.26 -12.54 -2.52
CA LEU A 177 9.05 -12.85 -3.31
C LEU A 177 9.37 -13.42 -4.70
N PHE A 178 10.37 -12.87 -5.38
CA PHE A 178 10.78 -13.30 -6.72
C PHE A 178 11.56 -14.62 -6.73
N GLU A 179 11.88 -15.19 -5.57
CA GLU A 179 12.50 -16.51 -5.42
C GLU A 179 11.45 -17.62 -5.18
N ILE A 180 10.23 -17.25 -4.78
CA ILE A 180 9.12 -18.18 -4.53
C ILE A 180 8.54 -18.64 -5.87
N PRO A 181 8.57 -19.95 -6.21
CA PRO A 181 8.11 -20.45 -7.51
C PRO A 181 6.66 -20.09 -7.84
N GLU A 182 5.76 -20.14 -6.86
CA GLU A 182 4.34 -19.84 -7.02
C GLU A 182 4.11 -18.38 -7.41
N VAL A 183 4.83 -17.45 -6.75
CA VAL A 183 4.78 -16.01 -7.08
C VAL A 183 5.26 -15.77 -8.51
N ARG A 184 6.37 -16.42 -8.90
CA ARG A 184 6.91 -16.30 -10.26
C ARG A 184 5.93 -16.82 -11.31
N ASN A 185 5.35 -17.99 -11.08
CA ASN A 185 4.37 -18.58 -11.99
C ASN A 185 3.11 -17.70 -12.11
N PHE A 186 2.64 -17.14 -11.00
CA PHE A 186 1.52 -16.20 -11.00
C PHE A 186 1.85 -14.97 -11.86
N VAL A 187 3.03 -14.37 -11.67
CA VAL A 187 3.49 -13.23 -12.46
C VAL A 187 3.59 -13.58 -13.95
N TYR A 188 4.07 -14.77 -14.31
CA TYR A 188 4.12 -15.21 -15.70
C TYR A 188 2.73 -15.30 -16.33
N GLN A 189 1.76 -15.90 -15.64
CA GLN A 189 0.38 -15.99 -16.15
C GLN A 189 -0.30 -14.62 -16.26
N LEU A 190 0.01 -13.71 -15.34
CA LEU A 190 -0.52 -12.36 -15.36
C LEU A 190 0.04 -11.56 -16.55
N ASP A 191 1.35 -11.62 -16.75
CA ASP A 191 2.06 -10.96 -17.83
C ASP A 191 1.73 -11.55 -19.21
N GLU A 192 1.44 -12.85 -19.31
CA GLU A 192 0.87 -13.47 -20.53
C GLU A 192 -0.40 -12.79 -21.02
N GLN A 193 -1.23 -12.30 -20.09
CA GLN A 193 -2.51 -11.69 -20.41
C GLN A 193 -2.47 -10.15 -20.38
N PHE A 194 -1.49 -9.56 -19.69
CA PHE A 194 -1.36 -8.11 -19.55
C PHE A 194 0.13 -7.69 -19.51
N PRO A 195 0.82 -7.53 -20.64
CA PRO A 195 2.24 -7.21 -20.68
C PRO A 195 2.58 -5.70 -20.63
N PHE A 196 1.63 -4.83 -20.25
CA PHE A 196 1.75 -3.37 -20.36
C PHE A 196 2.45 -2.68 -19.16
N TRP A 197 3.37 -3.39 -18.49
CA TRP A 197 3.94 -2.95 -17.21
C TRP A 197 4.75 -1.66 -17.30
N LEU A 198 5.53 -1.49 -18.37
CA LEU A 198 6.36 -0.29 -18.55
C LEU A 198 5.51 0.99 -18.68
N TYR A 199 4.27 0.86 -19.16
CA TYR A 199 3.34 1.98 -19.34
C TYR A 199 2.58 2.31 -18.04
N PHE A 200 1.99 1.31 -17.38
CA PHE A 200 1.12 1.54 -16.23
C PHE A 200 1.85 1.64 -14.89
N LEU A 201 2.92 0.86 -14.70
CA LEU A 201 3.58 0.82 -13.39
C LEU A 201 4.42 2.07 -13.14
N SER A 202 4.21 2.61 -11.94
CA SER A 202 4.90 3.78 -11.46
C SER A 202 6.40 3.55 -11.33
N LYS A 203 7.19 4.51 -11.80
CA LYS A 203 8.66 4.52 -11.63
C LYS A 203 9.09 5.02 -10.26
N ARG A 204 8.13 5.36 -9.39
CA ARG A 204 8.37 5.90 -8.04
C ARG A 204 8.22 4.84 -6.94
N HIS A 205 7.69 3.68 -7.31
CA HIS A 205 7.45 2.55 -6.42
C HIS A 205 8.25 1.31 -6.86
N LEU A 206 8.13 0.21 -6.12
CA LEU A 206 8.94 -1.00 -6.32
C LEU A 206 8.21 -2.10 -7.09
N GLY A 207 6.94 -1.92 -7.46
CA GLY A 207 6.16 -2.96 -8.14
C GLY A 207 6.78 -3.41 -9.45
N LEU A 208 7.25 -2.48 -10.29
CA LEU A 208 7.90 -2.83 -11.56
C LEU A 208 9.18 -3.64 -11.35
N GLN A 209 10.01 -3.24 -10.38
CA GLN A 209 11.22 -4.00 -10.03
C GLN A 209 10.87 -5.42 -9.54
N ARG A 210 9.83 -5.57 -8.70
CA ARG A 210 9.38 -6.88 -8.21
C ARG A 210 8.96 -7.80 -9.35
N LEU A 211 8.17 -7.28 -10.30
CA LEU A 211 7.80 -8.06 -11.48
C LEU A 211 9.01 -8.44 -12.32
N LEU A 212 9.89 -7.50 -12.60
CA LEU A 212 11.12 -7.72 -13.37
C LEU A 212 11.93 -8.88 -12.79
N LEU A 213 12.18 -8.85 -11.47
CA LEU A 213 12.97 -9.89 -10.79
C LEU A 213 12.34 -11.29 -10.89
N CYS A 214 11.01 -11.39 -11.00
CA CYS A 214 10.35 -12.68 -11.20
C CYS A 214 10.71 -13.32 -12.56
N PHE A 215 11.09 -12.54 -13.57
CA PHE A 215 11.56 -13.06 -14.87
C PHE A 215 13.05 -13.39 -14.90
N LEU A 216 13.81 -13.00 -13.87
CA LEU A 216 15.24 -13.28 -13.79
C LEU A 216 15.51 -14.57 -13.02
N PRO A 217 16.63 -15.27 -13.26
CA PRO A 217 16.97 -16.47 -12.51
C PRO A 217 17.10 -16.19 -11.00
N PRO A 218 16.44 -16.97 -10.13
CA PRO A 218 16.52 -16.79 -8.68
C PRO A 218 17.81 -17.38 -8.10
N PHE A 219 18.08 -17.12 -6.82
CA PHE A 219 19.19 -17.73 -6.06
C PHE A 219 20.59 -17.50 -6.65
N LEU A 220 20.79 -16.39 -7.36
CA LEU A 220 22.12 -15.99 -7.87
C LEU A 220 22.91 -15.21 -6.82
N THR A 221 24.21 -15.51 -6.76
CA THR A 221 25.20 -14.66 -6.08
C THR A 221 25.32 -13.31 -6.77
N ASP A 222 25.87 -12.30 -6.10
CA ASP A 222 26.04 -10.96 -6.69
C ASP A 222 26.85 -10.96 -7.99
N ASP A 223 27.89 -11.81 -8.07
CA ASP A 223 28.68 -11.99 -9.29
C ASP A 223 27.84 -12.64 -10.42
N GLY A 224 27.03 -13.65 -10.06
CA GLY A 224 26.08 -14.27 -10.99
C GLY A 224 25.04 -13.26 -11.52
N ARG A 225 24.49 -12.40 -10.65
CA ARG A 225 23.55 -11.34 -11.04
C ARG A 225 24.18 -10.37 -12.02
N ARG A 226 25.39 -9.86 -11.73
CA ARG A 226 26.10 -8.91 -12.62
C ARG A 226 26.37 -9.47 -14.01
N LYS A 227 26.61 -10.78 -14.12
CA LYS A 227 26.88 -11.45 -15.40
C LYS A 227 25.60 -11.80 -16.16
N ILE A 228 24.58 -12.29 -15.48
CA ILE A 228 23.39 -12.90 -16.10
C ILE A 228 22.26 -11.88 -16.31
N PHE A 229 22.06 -10.95 -15.36
CA PHE A 229 20.91 -10.04 -15.41
C PHE A 229 20.90 -9.13 -16.64
N PRO A 230 22.00 -8.49 -17.06
CA PRO A 230 21.96 -7.56 -18.20
C PRO A 230 21.41 -8.19 -19.49
N GLU A 231 21.89 -9.39 -19.84
CA GLU A 231 21.42 -10.11 -21.02
C GLU A 231 19.95 -10.52 -20.89
N ARG A 232 19.55 -11.06 -19.74
CA ARG A 232 18.16 -11.49 -19.49
C ARG A 232 17.17 -10.34 -19.47
N ILE A 233 17.55 -9.21 -18.88
CA ILE A 233 16.75 -7.97 -18.87
C ILE A 233 16.60 -7.46 -20.31
N ASN A 234 17.70 -7.37 -21.07
CA ASN A 234 17.64 -6.94 -22.46
C ASN A 234 16.72 -7.84 -23.31
N ASP A 235 16.81 -9.16 -23.14
CA ASP A 235 15.94 -10.11 -23.81
C ASP A 235 14.46 -9.90 -23.46
N LEU A 236 14.12 -9.73 -22.17
CA LEU A 236 12.76 -9.48 -21.74
C LEU A 236 12.21 -8.16 -22.30
N LEU A 237 13.02 -7.10 -22.23
CA LEU A 237 12.64 -5.78 -22.73
C LEU A 237 12.40 -5.80 -24.23
N THR A 238 13.38 -6.27 -25.01
CA THR A 238 13.32 -6.23 -26.48
C THR A 238 12.27 -7.16 -27.06
N LYS A 239 12.12 -8.38 -26.51
CA LYS A 239 11.21 -9.40 -27.08
C LYS A 239 9.77 -9.25 -26.59
N ARG A 240 9.54 -8.53 -25.49
CA ARG A 240 8.23 -8.55 -24.81
C ARG A 240 7.74 -7.20 -24.34
N TRP A 241 8.46 -6.55 -23.43
CA TRP A 241 7.93 -5.36 -22.76
C TRP A 241 7.98 -4.08 -23.61
N PHE A 242 8.99 -3.88 -24.46
CA PHE A 242 9.00 -2.76 -25.41
C PHE A 242 7.95 -2.91 -26.52
N PRO A 243 7.76 -4.09 -27.16
CA PRO A 243 6.63 -4.29 -28.05
C PRO A 243 5.27 -3.97 -27.39
N ALA A 244 5.08 -4.40 -26.13
CA ALA A 244 3.85 -4.10 -25.39
C ALA A 244 3.70 -2.60 -25.07
N LEU A 245 4.77 -1.92 -24.65
CA LEU A 245 4.79 -0.47 -24.45
C LEU A 245 4.42 0.29 -25.73
N ASN A 246 5.04 -0.07 -26.85
CA ASN A 246 4.75 0.55 -28.15
C ASN A 246 3.29 0.34 -28.55
N HIS A 247 2.76 -0.87 -28.36
CA HIS A 247 1.37 -1.18 -28.66
C HIS A 247 0.39 -0.28 -27.87
N ILE A 248 0.58 -0.15 -26.56
CA ILE A 248 -0.33 0.68 -25.74
C ILE A 248 -0.14 2.17 -26.03
N CYS A 249 1.08 2.63 -26.33
CA CYS A 249 1.35 4.01 -26.75
C CYS A 249 0.64 4.37 -28.06
N VAL A 250 0.67 3.48 -29.06
CA VAL A 250 -0.07 3.64 -30.32
C VAL A 250 -1.57 3.68 -30.05
N TYR A 251 -2.07 2.78 -29.18
CA TYR A 251 -3.48 2.75 -28.78
C TYR A 251 -3.96 4.07 -28.15
N VAL A 252 -3.11 4.72 -27.34
CA VAL A 252 -3.43 6.05 -26.76
C VAL A 252 -3.08 7.22 -27.67
N GLY A 253 -2.56 6.98 -28.88
CA GLY A 253 -2.24 8.02 -29.85
C GLY A 253 -1.05 8.90 -29.46
N PHE A 254 -0.07 8.34 -28.75
CA PHE A 254 1.16 9.07 -28.40
C PHE A 254 2.07 9.23 -29.64
N PRO A 255 2.64 10.43 -29.88
CA PRO A 255 3.67 10.64 -30.88
C PRO A 255 4.99 9.97 -30.49
N GLU A 256 5.85 9.69 -31.48
CA GLU A 256 7.12 8.95 -31.29
C GLU A 256 8.00 9.52 -30.17
N ASN A 257 8.11 10.85 -30.06
CA ASN A 257 8.90 11.50 -29.00
C ASN A 257 8.39 11.21 -27.58
N GLN A 258 7.08 11.03 -27.39
CA GLN A 258 6.53 10.61 -26.09
C GLN A 258 6.80 9.12 -25.82
N ILE A 259 6.80 8.28 -26.87
CA ILE A 259 7.14 6.85 -26.73
C ILE A 259 8.61 6.67 -26.33
N GLU A 260 9.50 7.44 -26.97
CA GLU A 260 10.91 7.50 -26.62
C GLU A 260 11.09 7.94 -25.17
N GLY A 261 10.43 9.02 -24.74
CA GLY A 261 10.49 9.50 -23.36
C GLY A 261 10.03 8.46 -22.32
N LEU A 262 8.95 7.71 -22.59
CA LEU A 262 8.53 6.61 -21.71
C LEU A 262 9.55 5.46 -21.68
N THR A 263 10.16 5.17 -22.82
CA THR A 263 11.19 4.13 -22.94
C THR A 263 12.44 4.50 -22.14
N GLU A 264 12.92 5.75 -22.26
CA GLU A 264 14.05 6.27 -21.50
C GLU A 264 13.79 6.23 -19.99
N ARG A 265 12.58 6.62 -19.56
CA ARG A 265 12.20 6.54 -18.14
C ARG A 265 12.15 5.11 -17.61
N ALA A 266 11.63 4.18 -18.40
CA ALA A 266 11.64 2.76 -18.06
C ALA A 266 13.08 2.24 -17.91
N LEU A 267 13.97 2.60 -18.82
CA LEU A 267 15.39 2.23 -18.78
C LEU A 267 16.11 2.83 -17.57
N ALA A 268 15.90 4.12 -17.29
CA ALA A 268 16.44 4.80 -16.12
C ALA A 268 15.96 4.13 -14.83
N TYR A 269 14.67 3.78 -14.73
CA TYR A 269 14.16 3.04 -13.57
C TYR A 269 14.85 1.69 -13.37
N ILE A 270 15.05 0.94 -14.45
CA ILE A 270 15.65 -0.41 -14.39
C ILE A 270 17.14 -0.34 -14.04
N THR A 271 17.82 0.71 -14.51
CA THR A 271 19.28 0.87 -14.34
C THR A 271 19.62 1.52 -13.00
N ASP A 272 18.94 2.61 -12.66
CA ASP A 272 19.27 3.48 -11.53
C ASP A 272 18.32 3.29 -10.33
N GLY A 273 17.21 2.59 -10.53
CA GLY A 273 16.19 2.35 -9.51
C GLY A 273 15.06 3.38 -9.53
N ARG A 274 14.25 3.37 -8.47
CA ARG A 274 13.05 4.22 -8.39
C ARG A 274 13.37 5.72 -8.43
N PHE A 275 12.50 6.47 -9.08
CA PHE A 275 12.54 7.93 -9.08
C PHE A 275 12.09 8.48 -7.73
N PRO A 276 12.53 9.69 -7.36
CA PRO A 276 12.05 10.37 -6.17
C PRO A 276 10.52 10.51 -6.11
N LEU A 277 9.96 10.48 -4.90
CA LEU A 277 8.52 10.64 -4.65
C LEU A 277 8.00 12.07 -4.91
N ASP A 278 8.85 13.00 -5.33
CA ASP A 278 8.49 14.35 -5.74
C ASP A 278 8.81 14.59 -7.23
N ALA A 279 9.37 13.60 -7.93
CA ALA A 279 9.70 13.72 -9.35
C ALA A 279 8.43 13.97 -10.19
N GLU A 280 8.56 14.84 -11.20
CA GLU A 280 7.45 15.18 -12.09
C GLU A 280 6.86 13.94 -12.78
N ALA A 281 5.54 13.94 -12.91
CA ALA A 281 4.82 12.94 -13.67
C ALA A 281 5.17 13.05 -15.15
N PHE A 282 5.09 11.94 -15.89
CA PHE A 282 5.26 11.97 -17.33
C PHE A 282 4.15 12.82 -17.98
N ALA A 283 4.54 13.75 -18.87
CA ALA A 283 3.66 14.74 -19.49
C ALA A 283 3.33 14.40 -20.95
#